data_AF-A0A5C5VKA8-F1
#
_entry.id   AF-A0A5C5VKA8-F1
#
_cell.length_a   1.000
_cell.length_b   1.000
_cell.length_c   1.000
_cell.angle_alpha   90.00
_cell.angle_beta   90.00
_cell.angle_gamma   90.00
#
_symmetry.space_group_name_H-M   'P 1'
#
loop_
_entity.id
_entity.type
_entity.pdbx_description
1 polymer ?
#
loop_
_entity_poly.entity_id
_entity_poly.type
_entity_poly.pdbx_seq_one_letter_code
_entity_poly.pdbx_strand_id
1 'polypeptide(L)'
;MSRIIGALVCFTLIVVACDLAAADERREPKHDKFAVDFWNYLDGKYDKWDTVAELPSSVPAPQVSGDAKTYANPAALKNLQEPGYGSIFVVEHLQDDKVIGLTACFRAKAGIDSKQNDWYWLYYLPSGDVVKTSADKAAFDKPGYVTFEEDGRLWVFDLTNKNLTDFLKIGELTKQVIRPGVGPSGMTLKSDETETILGYLAAKPGFLTAIEDGRVWVLKEGSDAAKEFVAAGEPAKQVIRPGAGPLGVTLKSDDAATIAAYRYAKPGYHASVDADGRVWVFPEASQAWSEFVAQGEPAAHVTKIGVGPNRETLKTRDAGVIEAYLVAQPGYVTQIADGRLWVIRADSDDLKEFTANGELGKHVTKIGAGPMGMTIKSSDAETIDSYMRNFR
;
A
#
# COMPACT_ATOMS: atom_id res chain seq x y z
N MET A 1 61.00 -5.99 -56.01
CA MET A 1 60.17 -4.80 -55.71
C MET A 1 58.85 -5.28 -55.13
N SER A 2 58.26 -4.48 -54.24
CA SER A 2 56.96 -4.63 -53.56
C SER A 2 56.91 -5.52 -52.31
N ARG A 3 57.15 -4.87 -51.16
CA ARG A 3 56.63 -5.26 -49.84
C ARG A 3 55.34 -4.46 -49.61
N ILE A 4 54.23 -5.15 -49.33
CA ILE A 4 52.96 -4.53 -48.92
C ILE A 4 52.94 -4.54 -47.38
N ILE A 5 52.96 -3.36 -46.79
CA ILE A 5 52.82 -3.11 -45.36
C ILE A 5 51.33 -2.94 -45.08
N GLY A 6 50.71 -3.93 -44.43
CA GLY A 6 49.33 -3.84 -43.95
C GLY A 6 49.28 -3.06 -42.63
N ALA A 7 48.65 -1.89 -42.66
CA ALA A 7 48.40 -1.08 -41.47
C ALA A 7 47.19 -1.65 -40.70
N LEU A 8 47.44 -2.14 -39.49
CA LEU A 8 46.41 -2.57 -38.53
C LEU A 8 45.87 -1.31 -37.84
N VAL A 9 44.65 -0.89 -38.20
CA VAL A 9 43.95 0.23 -37.55
C VAL A 9 43.21 -0.32 -36.34
N CYS A 10 43.77 -0.11 -35.14
CA CYS A 10 43.06 -0.34 -33.88
C CYS A 10 41.99 0.76 -33.70
N PHE A 11 40.72 0.39 -33.89
CA PHE A 11 39.58 1.20 -33.47
C PHE A 11 39.41 1.05 -31.96
N THR A 12 39.84 2.05 -31.19
CA THR A 12 39.53 2.13 -29.76
C THR A 12 38.07 2.55 -29.63
N LEU A 13 37.19 1.58 -29.34
CA LEU A 13 35.79 1.84 -29.02
C LEU A 13 35.75 2.52 -27.63
N ILE A 14 35.60 3.84 -27.59
CA ILE A 14 35.32 4.56 -26.34
C ILE A 14 33.85 4.27 -26.01
N VAL A 15 33.62 3.26 -25.16
CA VAL A 15 32.33 3.07 -24.51
C VAL A 15 32.20 4.20 -23.49
N VAL A 16 31.48 5.26 -23.85
CA VAL A 16 30.97 6.20 -22.86
C VAL A 16 29.98 5.40 -22.02
N ALA A 17 30.39 5.04 -20.81
CA ALA A 17 29.46 4.56 -19.80
C ALA A 17 28.50 5.70 -19.50
N CYS A 18 27.38 5.70 -20.23
CA CYS A 18 26.22 6.46 -19.84
C CYS A 18 25.76 5.86 -18.52
N ASP A 19 26.11 6.49 -17.40
CA ASP A 19 25.45 6.30 -16.11
C ASP A 19 24.01 6.82 -16.24
N LEU A 20 23.20 6.05 -16.96
CA LEU A 20 21.75 6.16 -17.03
C LEU A 20 21.17 5.36 -15.87
N ALA A 21 21.69 5.56 -14.66
CA ALA A 21 20.87 5.35 -13.49
C ALA A 21 19.82 6.47 -13.57
N ALA A 22 18.64 6.14 -14.09
CA ALA A 22 17.49 7.04 -14.04
C ALA A 22 17.41 7.55 -12.61
N ALA A 23 17.66 8.85 -12.42
CA ALA A 23 17.66 9.43 -11.09
C ALA A 23 16.27 9.12 -10.49
N ASP A 24 16.27 8.46 -9.33
CA ASP A 24 15.05 8.08 -8.65
C ASP A 24 14.32 9.34 -8.19
N GLU A 25 13.46 9.90 -9.06
CA GLU A 25 12.70 11.13 -8.77
C GLU A 25 11.71 10.96 -7.61
N ARG A 26 11.58 9.74 -7.05
CA ARG A 26 10.75 9.47 -5.86
C ARG A 26 11.24 10.21 -4.64
N ARG A 27 12.54 10.53 -4.55
CA ARG A 27 13.18 11.09 -3.36
C ARG A 27 13.98 12.35 -3.69
N GLU A 28 13.92 13.35 -2.80
CA GLU A 28 14.80 14.51 -2.95
C GLU A 28 16.25 14.15 -2.58
N PRO A 29 17.28 14.74 -3.23
CA PRO A 29 18.69 14.38 -3.00
C PRO A 29 19.16 14.44 -1.53
N LYS A 30 18.54 15.32 -0.73
CA LYS A 30 18.85 15.44 0.71
C LYS A 30 18.44 14.18 1.50
N HIS A 31 17.35 13.53 1.09
CA HIS A 31 16.85 12.31 1.72
C HIS A 31 17.66 11.09 1.27
N ASP A 32 18.14 11.06 0.02
CA ASP A 32 19.09 10.03 -0.43
C ASP A 32 20.38 10.09 0.38
N LYS A 33 20.96 11.30 0.50
CA LYS A 33 22.16 11.50 1.31
C LYS A 33 21.94 11.07 2.75
N PHE A 34 20.81 11.44 3.35
CA PHE A 34 20.47 11.02 4.70
C PHE A 34 20.39 9.50 4.82
N ALA A 35 19.72 8.82 3.88
CA ALA A 35 19.56 7.37 3.92
C ALA A 35 20.90 6.62 3.87
N VAL A 36 21.83 7.09 3.03
CA VAL A 36 23.20 6.55 2.94
C VAL A 36 23.99 6.84 4.21
N ASP A 37 23.99 8.09 4.70
CA ASP A 37 24.70 8.48 5.92
C ASP A 37 24.15 7.71 7.14
N PHE A 38 22.85 7.45 7.17
CA PHE A 38 22.19 6.71 8.24
C PHE A 38 22.53 5.22 8.20
N TRP A 39 22.60 4.60 7.01
CA TRP A 39 23.10 3.23 6.89
C TRP A 39 24.53 3.10 7.41
N ASN A 40 25.44 3.99 6.99
CA ASN A 40 26.82 4.03 7.47
C ASN A 40 26.91 4.22 9.00
N TYR A 41 25.91 4.88 9.60
CA TYR A 41 25.81 4.98 11.04
C TYR A 41 25.39 3.65 11.69
N LEU A 42 24.44 2.92 11.10
CA LEU A 42 23.89 1.67 11.62
C LEU A 42 24.85 0.48 11.43
N ASP A 43 25.55 0.42 10.30
CA ASP A 43 26.39 -0.72 9.92
C ASP A 43 27.43 -1.07 11.00
N GLY A 44 27.40 -2.34 11.43
CA GLY A 44 28.20 -2.88 12.53
C GLY A 44 27.94 -2.28 13.93
N LYS A 45 26.85 -1.54 14.12
CA LYS A 45 26.43 -0.99 15.43
C LYS A 45 25.12 -1.55 15.93
N TYR A 46 24.10 -1.67 15.08
CA TYR A 46 22.75 -2.03 15.55
C TYR A 46 22.68 -3.49 16.05
N ASP A 47 23.53 -4.36 15.51
CA ASP A 47 23.71 -5.75 15.93
C ASP A 47 24.18 -5.91 17.38
N LYS A 48 24.73 -4.84 17.98
CA LYS A 48 25.16 -4.76 19.38
C LYS A 48 24.12 -4.16 20.30
N TRP A 49 22.99 -3.70 19.77
CA TRP A 49 21.90 -3.15 20.58
C TRP A 49 21.07 -4.27 21.21
N ASP A 50 20.29 -3.92 22.25
CA ASP A 50 19.42 -4.89 22.89
C ASP A 50 18.25 -5.25 21.96
N THR A 51 17.91 -6.54 21.97
CA THR A 51 16.73 -7.04 21.25
C THR A 51 15.47 -6.79 22.06
N VAL A 52 14.40 -6.36 21.38
CA VAL A 52 13.07 -6.23 21.96
C VAL A 52 12.13 -7.25 21.32
N ALA A 53 11.18 -7.75 22.09
CA ALA A 53 10.28 -8.82 21.63
C ALA A 53 9.42 -8.37 20.45
N GLU A 54 8.90 -7.14 20.50
CA GLU A 54 8.02 -6.59 19.49
C GLU A 54 8.33 -5.10 19.30
N LEU A 55 8.10 -4.61 18.06
CA LEU A 55 8.18 -3.19 17.77
C LEU A 55 6.98 -2.48 18.42
N PRO A 56 7.18 -1.36 19.15
CA PRO A 56 6.07 -0.64 19.76
C PRO A 56 5.07 -0.14 18.71
N SER A 57 3.78 -0.19 19.03
CA SER A 57 2.70 0.26 18.12
C SER A 57 2.77 1.75 17.76
N SER A 58 3.53 2.54 18.52
CA SER A 58 3.79 3.96 18.24
C SER A 58 4.87 4.19 17.18
N VAL A 59 5.56 3.14 16.71
CA VAL A 59 6.60 3.20 15.68
C VAL A 59 6.03 2.72 14.34
N PRO A 60 6.01 3.57 13.29
CA PRO A 60 5.54 3.17 11.98
C PRO A 60 6.63 2.34 11.29
N ALA A 61 6.42 1.03 11.16
CA ALA A 61 7.25 0.18 10.32
C ALA A 61 6.46 -0.30 9.09
N PRO A 62 7.06 -0.34 7.89
CA PRO A 62 6.50 -1.07 6.78
C PRO A 62 6.29 -2.53 7.20
N GLN A 63 5.09 -3.03 6.96
CA GLN A 63 4.78 -4.44 7.17
C GLN A 63 5.52 -5.25 6.11
N VAL A 64 6.40 -6.13 6.56
CA VAL A 64 7.03 -7.17 5.76
C VAL A 64 6.59 -8.47 6.41
N SER A 65 6.05 -9.40 5.62
CA SER A 65 5.65 -10.71 6.14
C SER A 65 6.88 -11.55 6.46
N GLY A 66 6.82 -12.34 7.53
CA GLY A 66 7.88 -13.27 7.91
C GLY A 66 8.34 -13.08 9.35
N ASP A 67 9.36 -13.84 9.72
CA ASP A 67 10.02 -13.69 11.00
C ASP A 67 10.80 -12.39 11.05
N ALA A 68 10.86 -11.77 12.22
CA ALA A 68 11.56 -10.52 12.41
C ALA A 68 12.31 -10.47 13.73
N LYS A 69 13.46 -9.82 13.72
CA LYS A 69 14.24 -9.53 14.92
C LYS A 69 14.39 -8.03 15.10
N THR A 70 13.90 -7.53 16.22
CA THR A 70 13.89 -6.08 16.50
C THR A 70 14.97 -5.70 17.49
N TYR A 71 15.73 -4.68 17.16
CA TYR A 71 16.81 -4.09 17.95
C TYR A 71 16.43 -2.65 18.31
N ALA A 72 16.77 -2.21 19.53
CA ALA A 72 16.46 -0.88 20.02
C ALA A 72 17.70 -0.21 20.60
N ASN A 73 18.00 1.02 20.17
CA ASN A 73 19.16 1.74 20.70
C ASN A 73 18.93 2.15 22.19
N PRO A 74 20.00 2.51 22.93
CA PRO A 74 19.86 2.91 24.34
C PRO A 74 18.92 4.09 24.60
N ALA A 75 18.66 4.95 23.61
CA ALA A 75 17.69 6.03 23.75
C ALA A 75 16.25 5.49 23.74
N ALA A 76 15.93 4.57 22.83
CA ALA A 76 14.63 3.91 22.74
C ALA A 76 14.31 3.08 23.98
N LEU A 77 15.31 2.38 24.54
CA LEU A 77 15.14 1.53 25.73
C LEU A 77 14.75 2.30 27.00
N LYS A 78 14.98 3.62 27.07
CA LYS A 78 14.55 4.44 28.22
C LYS A 78 13.03 4.47 28.38
N ASN A 79 12.28 4.37 27.27
CA ASN A 79 10.83 4.28 27.26
C ASN A 79 10.35 3.61 25.97
N LEU A 80 10.16 2.28 26.01
CA LEU A 80 9.71 1.54 24.83
C LEU A 80 8.27 1.85 24.40
N GLN A 81 7.41 2.28 25.33
CA GLN A 81 6.01 2.55 25.00
C GLN A 81 5.85 3.89 24.25
N GLU A 82 6.63 4.89 24.66
CA GLU A 82 6.65 6.20 24.03
C GLU A 82 8.10 6.67 23.81
N PRO A 83 8.79 6.12 22.80
CA PRO A 83 10.22 6.39 22.58
C PRO A 83 10.45 7.86 22.24
N GLY A 84 11.33 8.54 22.97
CA GLY A 84 11.65 9.96 22.76
C GLY A 84 12.47 10.23 21.50
N TYR A 85 12.80 11.50 21.23
CA TYR A 85 13.70 11.86 20.13
C TYR A 85 15.09 11.23 20.29
N GLY A 86 15.69 10.82 19.17
CA GLY A 86 16.93 10.05 19.12
C GLY A 86 16.73 8.53 19.25
N SER A 87 15.50 8.07 19.45
CA SER A 87 15.17 6.64 19.46
C SER A 87 15.33 6.05 18.06
N ILE A 88 15.98 4.89 18.00
CA ILE A 88 16.14 4.12 16.76
C ILE A 88 15.71 2.68 17.04
N PHE A 89 14.88 2.15 16.15
CA PHE A 89 14.59 0.73 16.03
C PHE A 89 15.12 0.21 14.70
N VAL A 90 15.74 -0.97 14.72
CA VAL A 90 16.09 -1.71 13.51
C VAL A 90 15.37 -3.05 13.56
N VAL A 91 14.63 -3.38 12.50
CA VAL A 91 13.96 -4.66 12.34
C VAL A 91 14.66 -5.40 11.21
N GLU A 92 15.32 -6.51 11.54
CA GLU A 92 15.80 -7.46 10.53
C GLU A 92 14.64 -8.35 10.12
N HIS A 93 14.32 -8.37 8.83
CA HIS A 93 13.34 -9.28 8.25
C HIS A 93 14.05 -10.56 7.84
N LEU A 94 13.54 -11.70 8.28
CA LEU A 94 14.17 -13.00 8.16
C LEU A 94 13.35 -13.93 7.27
N GLN A 95 14.04 -14.71 6.46
CA GLN A 95 13.49 -15.87 5.76
C GLN A 95 14.50 -17.01 5.87
N ASP A 96 14.07 -18.14 6.43
CA ASP A 96 14.95 -19.29 6.72
C ASP A 96 16.23 -18.87 7.48
N ASP A 97 16.06 -18.08 8.55
CA ASP A 97 17.12 -17.48 9.39
C ASP A 97 18.11 -16.55 8.66
N LYS A 98 17.82 -16.16 7.41
CA LYS A 98 18.64 -15.20 6.64
C LYS A 98 17.98 -13.83 6.61
N VAL A 99 18.78 -12.78 6.84
CA VAL A 99 18.34 -11.40 6.67
C VAL A 99 18.08 -11.14 5.19
N ILE A 100 16.83 -10.83 4.87
CA ILE A 100 16.39 -10.49 3.51
C ILE A 100 16.16 -8.98 3.33
N GLY A 101 16.11 -8.23 4.42
CA GLY A 101 16.04 -6.78 4.42
C GLY A 101 16.00 -6.22 5.83
N LEU A 102 16.11 -4.90 5.94
CA LEU A 102 16.13 -4.20 7.21
C LEU A 102 15.21 -2.98 7.16
N THR A 103 14.33 -2.85 8.15
CA THR A 103 13.63 -1.59 8.41
C THR A 103 14.35 -0.83 9.52
N ALA A 104 14.77 0.40 9.27
CA ALA A 104 15.25 1.30 10.31
C ALA A 104 14.23 2.42 10.55
N CYS A 105 13.77 2.60 11.78
CA CYS A 105 12.88 3.67 12.21
C CYS A 105 13.62 4.62 13.14
N PHE A 106 13.64 5.91 12.81
CA PHE A 106 14.34 6.96 13.55
C PHE A 106 13.40 8.10 13.93
N ARG A 107 13.25 8.36 15.23
CA ARG A 107 12.50 9.53 15.71
C ARG A 107 13.43 10.72 15.82
N ALA A 108 13.52 11.52 14.76
CA ALA A 108 14.59 12.50 14.61
C ALA A 108 14.46 13.71 15.55
N LYS A 109 13.49 14.58 15.26
CA LYS A 109 13.17 15.79 16.03
C LYS A 109 11.79 16.30 15.61
N ALA A 110 11.24 17.22 16.40
CA ALA A 110 9.94 17.83 16.12
C ALA A 110 9.86 18.43 14.71
N GLY A 111 8.79 18.10 13.98
CA GLY A 111 8.43 18.68 12.69
C GLY A 111 9.16 18.11 11.47
N ILE A 112 9.84 16.96 11.59
CA ILE A 112 10.46 16.29 10.43
C ILE A 112 9.42 15.56 9.58
N ASP A 113 8.53 14.82 10.24
CA ASP A 113 7.43 14.12 9.60
C ASP A 113 6.24 14.13 10.56
N SER A 114 5.58 15.27 10.65
CA SER A 114 4.43 15.45 11.55
C SER A 114 3.29 14.47 11.24
N LYS A 115 3.24 13.92 10.02
CA LYS A 115 2.25 12.90 9.61
C LYS A 115 2.52 11.56 10.29
N GLN A 116 3.79 11.27 10.56
CA GLN A 116 4.24 10.03 11.20
C GLN A 116 4.78 10.27 12.61
N ASN A 117 4.29 11.30 13.31
CA ASN A 117 4.73 11.63 14.67
C ASN A 117 6.27 11.78 14.80
N ASP A 118 6.87 12.39 13.77
CA ASP A 118 8.30 12.62 13.57
C ASP A 118 9.17 11.38 13.46
N TRP A 119 8.55 10.23 13.16
CA TRP A 119 9.26 9.05 12.73
C TRP A 119 9.64 9.16 11.25
N TYR A 120 10.91 8.89 11.00
CA TYR A 120 11.43 8.67 9.66
C TYR A 120 11.84 7.21 9.55
N TRP A 121 11.30 6.48 8.58
CA TRP A 121 11.66 5.07 8.39
C TRP A 121 12.26 4.83 7.02
N LEU A 122 13.14 3.82 6.95
CA LEU A 122 13.82 3.39 5.75
C LEU A 122 13.78 1.87 5.66
N TYR A 123 13.68 1.36 4.45
CA TYR A 123 13.87 -0.05 4.14
C TYR A 123 15.15 -0.22 3.32
N TYR A 124 16.05 -1.04 3.82
CA TYR A 124 17.32 -1.39 3.20
C TYR A 124 17.32 -2.86 2.77
N LEU A 125 18.03 -3.14 1.68
CA LEU A 125 18.49 -4.50 1.40
C LEU A 125 19.63 -4.86 2.37
N PRO A 126 19.97 -6.15 2.53
CA PRO A 126 21.11 -6.58 3.35
C PRO A 126 22.45 -5.97 2.93
N SER A 127 22.56 -5.51 1.68
CA SER A 127 23.72 -4.78 1.16
C SER A 127 23.83 -3.33 1.67
N GLY A 128 22.78 -2.78 2.28
CA GLY A 128 22.66 -1.37 2.61
C GLY A 128 22.06 -0.50 1.51
N ASP A 129 21.69 -1.09 0.37
CA ASP A 129 21.01 -0.38 -0.70
C ASP A 129 19.63 0.10 -0.22
N VAL A 130 19.34 1.39 -0.44
CA VAL A 130 18.08 2.00 0.00
C VAL A 130 16.97 1.65 -0.99
N VAL A 131 15.97 0.91 -0.53
CA VAL A 131 14.82 0.55 -1.37
C VAL A 131 13.74 1.63 -1.29
N LYS A 132 13.40 2.02 -0.06
CA LYS A 132 12.24 2.86 0.24
C LYS A 132 12.44 3.69 1.51
N THR A 133 11.87 4.88 1.56
CA THR A 133 11.78 5.70 2.77
C THR A 133 10.38 6.29 2.98
N SER A 134 10.12 6.77 4.20
CA SER A 134 8.89 7.49 4.53
C SER A 134 8.72 8.82 3.77
N ALA A 135 9.81 9.39 3.24
CA ALA A 135 9.78 10.58 2.41
C ALA A 135 9.56 10.32 0.92
N ASP A 136 9.51 9.05 0.49
CA ASP A 136 9.31 8.72 -0.92
C ASP A 136 7.89 9.10 -1.34
N LYS A 137 7.76 9.66 -2.55
CA LYS A 137 6.46 9.89 -3.19
C LYS A 137 5.88 8.57 -3.71
N ALA A 138 5.48 7.70 -2.80
CA ALA A 138 5.08 6.32 -3.08
C ALA A 138 3.55 6.16 -3.08
N ALA A 139 2.87 6.85 -4.00
CA ALA A 139 1.40 6.92 -4.02
C ALA A 139 0.70 5.56 -4.21
N PHE A 140 1.42 4.57 -4.76
CA PHE A 140 0.89 3.26 -5.11
C PHE A 140 1.43 2.13 -4.23
N ASP A 141 2.25 2.45 -3.24
CA ASP A 141 2.79 1.42 -2.36
C ASP A 141 1.72 0.83 -1.46
N LYS A 142 1.87 -0.46 -1.17
CA LYS A 142 0.98 -1.23 -0.32
C LYS A 142 1.78 -1.97 0.75
N PRO A 143 1.17 -2.38 1.87
CA PRO A 143 1.85 -3.21 2.87
C PRO A 143 2.50 -4.44 2.22
N GLY A 144 3.79 -4.68 2.49
CA GLY A 144 4.57 -5.77 1.89
C GLY A 144 5.17 -5.49 0.50
N TYR A 145 4.79 -4.39 -0.16
CA TYR A 145 5.21 -4.09 -1.53
C TYR A 145 5.87 -2.72 -1.67
N VAL A 146 6.81 -2.64 -2.61
CA VAL A 146 7.37 -1.38 -3.12
C VAL A 146 7.04 -1.23 -4.59
N THR A 147 6.78 0.00 -5.01
CA THR A 147 6.50 0.33 -6.39
C THR A 147 7.46 1.39 -6.95
N PHE A 148 7.65 1.31 -8.27
CA PHE A 148 8.46 2.26 -9.04
C PHE A 148 7.68 2.64 -10.30
N GLU A 149 7.46 3.93 -10.50
CA GLU A 149 6.82 4.43 -11.71
C GLU A 149 7.88 4.76 -12.76
N GLU A 150 7.76 4.17 -13.95
CA GLU A 150 8.69 4.37 -15.06
C GLU A 150 7.90 4.35 -16.38
N ASP A 151 8.00 5.42 -17.17
CA ASP A 151 7.29 5.56 -18.45
C ASP A 151 5.77 5.29 -18.38
N GLY A 152 5.11 5.71 -17.29
CA GLY A 152 3.68 5.48 -17.05
C GLY A 152 3.32 4.01 -16.76
N ARG A 153 4.31 3.18 -16.45
CA ARG A 153 4.16 1.80 -15.98
C ARG A 153 4.52 1.74 -14.51
N LEU A 154 3.92 0.79 -13.81
CA LEU A 154 4.19 0.58 -12.39
C LEU A 154 4.88 -0.77 -12.21
N TRP A 155 6.17 -0.71 -11.90
CA TRP A 155 6.91 -1.85 -11.40
C TRP A 155 6.52 -2.12 -9.95
N VAL A 156 6.33 -3.38 -9.63
CA VAL A 156 5.88 -3.82 -8.31
C VAL A 156 6.76 -4.96 -7.86
N PHE A 157 7.25 -4.85 -6.62
CA PHE A 157 8.05 -5.87 -5.99
C PHE A 157 7.53 -6.15 -4.59
N ASP A 158 7.51 -7.43 -4.22
CA ASP A 158 7.48 -7.81 -2.82
C ASP A 158 8.80 -7.35 -2.18
N LEU A 159 8.76 -6.85 -0.95
CA LEU A 159 9.97 -6.37 -0.26
C LEU A 159 11.01 -7.48 -0.05
N THR A 160 10.58 -8.74 -0.03
CA THR A 160 11.43 -9.94 0.10
C THR A 160 11.96 -10.46 -1.24
N ASN A 161 11.59 -9.81 -2.35
CA ASN A 161 11.91 -10.30 -3.68
C ASN A 161 13.42 -10.23 -3.99
N LYS A 162 14.03 -11.38 -4.27
CA LYS A 162 15.47 -11.48 -4.61
C LYS A 162 15.88 -10.67 -5.85
N ASN A 163 14.98 -10.49 -6.81
CA ASN A 163 15.23 -9.77 -8.06
C ASN A 163 15.11 -8.25 -7.89
N LEU A 164 14.62 -7.77 -6.73
CA LEU A 164 14.56 -6.34 -6.43
C LEU A 164 15.95 -5.69 -6.47
N THR A 165 16.98 -6.40 -5.99
CA THR A 165 18.37 -5.91 -6.03
C THR A 165 18.84 -5.69 -7.47
N ASP A 166 18.54 -6.63 -8.36
CA ASP A 166 18.94 -6.54 -9.77
C ASP A 166 18.18 -5.42 -10.46
N PHE A 167 16.88 -5.28 -10.18
CA PHE A 167 16.07 -4.17 -10.67
C PHE A 167 16.63 -2.81 -10.24
N LEU A 168 16.97 -2.63 -8.96
CA LEU A 168 17.51 -1.36 -8.45
C LEU A 168 18.83 -0.96 -9.12
N LYS A 169 19.61 -1.93 -9.60
CA LYS A 169 20.91 -1.68 -10.26
C LYS A 169 20.76 -1.44 -11.76
N ILE A 170 19.87 -2.17 -12.42
CA ILE A 170 19.78 -2.24 -13.89
C ILE A 170 18.61 -1.38 -14.41
N GLY A 171 17.57 -1.15 -13.60
CA GLY A 171 16.31 -0.50 -13.99
C GLY A 171 15.33 -1.43 -14.70
N GLU A 172 15.78 -2.60 -15.16
CA GLU A 172 14.92 -3.60 -15.80
C GLU A 172 15.33 -5.03 -15.42
N LEU A 173 14.41 -5.98 -15.64
CA LEU A 173 14.66 -7.41 -15.41
C LEU A 173 14.75 -8.18 -16.73
N THR A 174 15.61 -9.20 -16.74
CA THR A 174 15.73 -10.12 -17.89
C THR A 174 14.44 -10.93 -18.12
N LYS A 175 13.76 -11.33 -17.04
CA LYS A 175 12.44 -11.98 -17.07
C LYS A 175 11.47 -11.10 -16.32
N GLN A 176 10.35 -10.78 -16.96
CA GLN A 176 9.33 -9.93 -16.39
C GLN A 176 7.95 -10.39 -16.82
N VAL A 177 6.98 -10.22 -15.94
CA VAL A 177 5.55 -10.36 -16.20
C VAL A 177 4.98 -8.97 -16.41
N ILE A 178 4.22 -8.82 -17.50
CA ILE A 178 3.56 -7.56 -17.86
C ILE A 178 2.04 -7.80 -17.86
N ARG A 179 1.31 -6.92 -17.18
CA ARG A 179 -0.16 -6.92 -17.15
C ARG A 179 -0.67 -5.52 -17.53
N PRO A 180 -1.00 -5.31 -18.81
CA PRO A 180 -1.51 -4.02 -19.27
C PRO A 180 -2.86 -3.70 -18.64
N GLY A 181 -3.04 -2.47 -18.16
CA GLY A 181 -4.35 -1.97 -17.73
C GLY A 181 -4.85 -2.45 -16.36
N VAL A 182 -4.07 -3.26 -15.63
CA VAL A 182 -4.54 -3.84 -14.35
C VAL A 182 -4.11 -3.03 -13.13
N GLY A 183 -3.16 -2.11 -13.30
CA GLY A 183 -2.65 -1.29 -12.21
C GLY A 183 -3.58 -0.15 -11.83
N PRO A 184 -3.27 0.58 -10.75
CA PRO A 184 -3.93 1.84 -10.45
C PRO A 184 -3.99 2.73 -11.69
N SER A 185 -5.11 3.43 -11.91
CA SER A 185 -5.31 4.27 -13.10
C SER A 185 -5.36 3.55 -14.46
N GLY A 186 -5.43 2.22 -14.48
CA GLY A 186 -5.22 1.45 -15.71
C GLY A 186 -3.77 1.45 -16.17
N MET A 187 -2.81 1.69 -15.26
CA MET A 187 -1.39 1.53 -15.56
C MET A 187 -1.06 0.08 -15.90
N THR A 188 0.02 -0.10 -16.66
CA THR A 188 0.59 -1.43 -16.88
C THR A 188 1.37 -1.83 -15.63
N LEU A 189 1.03 -2.96 -15.01
CA LEU A 189 1.86 -3.53 -13.95
C LEU A 189 2.98 -4.37 -14.54
N LYS A 190 4.18 -4.20 -13.99
CA LYS A 190 5.36 -5.01 -14.29
C LYS A 190 5.88 -5.61 -12.99
N SER A 191 6.35 -6.85 -13.04
CA SER A 191 7.04 -7.51 -11.93
C SER A 191 7.91 -8.63 -12.51
N ASP A 192 8.66 -9.33 -11.67
CA ASP A 192 9.36 -10.54 -12.08
C ASP A 192 8.43 -11.75 -12.21
N GLU A 193 7.40 -11.83 -11.37
CA GLU A 193 6.49 -12.98 -11.27
C GLU A 193 4.99 -12.57 -11.29
N THR A 194 4.11 -13.51 -11.61
CA THR A 194 2.65 -13.21 -11.68
C THR A 194 2.06 -13.11 -10.28
N GLU A 195 2.58 -13.89 -9.36
CA GLU A 195 2.20 -14.02 -7.96
C GLU A 195 2.42 -12.69 -7.23
N THR A 196 3.54 -11.99 -7.50
CA THR A 196 3.81 -10.66 -6.94
C THR A 196 2.78 -9.63 -7.42
N ILE A 197 2.40 -9.65 -8.71
CA ILE A 197 1.33 -8.78 -9.22
C ILE A 197 -0.01 -9.09 -8.54
N LEU A 198 -0.36 -10.38 -8.43
CA LEU A 198 -1.61 -10.79 -7.79
C LEU A 198 -1.64 -10.42 -6.31
N GLY A 199 -0.55 -10.66 -5.58
CA GLY A 199 -0.39 -10.31 -4.18
C GLY A 199 -0.51 -8.81 -3.96
N TYR A 200 0.14 -8.00 -4.80
CA TYR A 200 0.00 -6.54 -4.77
C TYR A 200 -1.43 -6.09 -5.04
N LEU A 201 -2.10 -6.63 -6.06
CA LEU A 201 -3.49 -6.30 -6.34
C LEU A 201 -4.41 -6.73 -5.19
N ALA A 202 -4.09 -7.86 -4.55
CA ALA A 202 -4.84 -8.39 -3.43
C ALA A 202 -4.63 -7.61 -2.13
N ALA A 203 -3.45 -7.06 -1.90
CA ALA A 203 -3.08 -6.39 -0.66
C ALA A 203 -4.06 -5.24 -0.33
N LYS A 204 -4.62 -5.32 0.88
CA LYS A 204 -5.55 -4.34 1.46
C LYS A 204 -5.30 -4.20 2.96
N PRO A 205 -5.38 -2.98 3.52
CA PRO A 205 -5.25 -2.78 4.97
C PRO A 205 -6.26 -3.62 5.77
N GLY A 206 -5.81 -4.18 6.90
CA GLY A 206 -6.63 -5.00 7.80
C GLY A 206 -6.82 -6.46 7.35
N PHE A 207 -6.16 -6.88 6.26
CA PHE A 207 -6.18 -8.25 5.78
C PHE A 207 -4.76 -8.78 5.57
N LEU A 208 -4.50 -9.97 6.07
CA LEU A 208 -3.40 -10.81 5.61
C LEU A 208 -3.80 -11.37 4.23
N THR A 209 -2.95 -11.16 3.23
CA THR A 209 -3.15 -11.73 1.90
C THR A 209 -1.96 -12.59 1.50
N ALA A 210 -2.22 -13.79 0.99
CA ALA A 210 -1.19 -14.72 0.52
C ALA A 210 -1.60 -15.35 -0.81
N ILE A 211 -0.62 -15.73 -1.63
CA ILE A 211 -0.84 -16.39 -2.91
C ILE A 211 -0.36 -17.84 -2.81
N GLU A 212 -1.28 -18.80 -2.99
CA GLU A 212 -0.96 -20.23 -2.99
C GLU A 212 -1.63 -20.90 -4.20
N ASP A 213 -0.84 -21.59 -5.02
CA ASP A 213 -1.32 -22.27 -6.24
C ASP A 213 -2.16 -21.38 -7.17
N GLY A 214 -1.77 -20.10 -7.30
CA GLY A 214 -2.51 -19.12 -8.12
C GLY A 214 -3.86 -18.68 -7.53
N ARG A 215 -4.13 -18.97 -6.26
CA ARG A 215 -5.32 -18.54 -5.51
C ARG A 215 -4.93 -17.50 -4.47
N VAL A 216 -5.86 -16.60 -4.19
CA VAL A 216 -5.64 -15.52 -3.20
C VAL A 216 -6.31 -15.94 -1.90
N TRP A 217 -5.51 -16.15 -0.87
CA TRP A 217 -5.98 -16.23 0.51
C TRP A 217 -6.16 -14.84 1.07
N VAL A 218 -7.30 -14.61 1.74
CA VAL A 218 -7.60 -13.39 2.47
C VAL A 218 -8.07 -13.75 3.87
N LEU A 219 -7.37 -13.25 4.88
CA LEU A 219 -7.69 -13.50 6.29
C LEU A 219 -7.69 -12.17 7.03
N LYS A 220 -8.54 -12.02 8.03
CA LYS A 220 -8.53 -10.80 8.84
C LYS A 220 -7.20 -10.72 9.61
N GLU A 221 -6.51 -9.60 9.51
CA GLU A 221 -5.23 -9.41 10.16
C GLU A 221 -5.34 -9.60 11.69
N GLY A 222 -4.38 -10.31 12.28
CA GLY A 222 -4.36 -10.64 13.72
C GLY A 222 -5.38 -11.68 14.20
N SER A 223 -6.26 -12.18 13.32
CA SER A 223 -7.20 -13.26 13.65
C SER A 223 -6.47 -14.59 13.92
N ASP A 224 -7.13 -15.48 14.65
CA ASP A 224 -6.57 -16.83 14.91
C ASP A 224 -6.38 -17.61 13.61
N ALA A 225 -7.26 -17.44 12.63
CA ALA A 225 -7.10 -18.03 11.30
C ALA A 225 -5.88 -17.47 10.56
N ALA A 226 -5.60 -16.17 10.64
CA ALA A 226 -4.39 -15.58 10.07
C ALA A 226 -3.12 -16.13 10.74
N LYS A 227 -3.14 -16.31 12.07
CA LYS A 227 -2.01 -16.91 12.82
C LYS A 227 -1.81 -18.37 12.47
N GLU A 228 -2.90 -19.16 12.42
CA GLU A 228 -2.87 -20.56 11.98
C GLU A 228 -2.33 -20.65 10.55
N PHE A 229 -2.74 -19.73 9.67
CA PHE A 229 -2.28 -19.72 8.29
C PHE A 229 -0.79 -19.46 8.17
N VAL A 230 -0.26 -18.47 8.90
CA VAL A 230 1.18 -18.20 8.92
C VAL A 230 1.97 -19.39 9.51
N ALA A 231 1.43 -20.07 10.53
CA ALA A 231 2.11 -21.16 11.20
C ALA A 231 2.06 -22.50 10.44
N ALA A 232 0.97 -22.78 9.73
CA ALA A 232 0.67 -24.12 9.19
C ALA A 232 0.16 -24.14 7.74
N GLY A 233 -0.05 -22.99 7.09
CA GLY A 233 -0.61 -22.88 5.73
C GLY A 233 -2.14 -22.95 5.72
N GLU A 234 -2.75 -23.68 4.78
CA GLU A 234 -4.22 -23.67 4.63
C GLU A 234 -4.99 -24.08 5.92
N PRO A 235 -5.89 -23.24 6.49
CA PRO A 235 -6.69 -23.61 7.65
C PRO A 235 -7.64 -24.76 7.37
N ALA A 236 -7.98 -25.54 8.41
CA ALA A 236 -8.85 -26.71 8.28
C ALA A 236 -10.26 -26.37 7.75
N LYS A 237 -10.78 -25.18 8.09
CA LYS A 237 -12.03 -24.65 7.55
C LYS A 237 -11.71 -23.60 6.51
N GLN A 238 -12.33 -23.73 5.35
CA GLN A 238 -12.15 -22.77 4.27
C GLN A 238 -13.42 -22.56 3.46
N VAL A 239 -13.58 -21.33 3.00
CA VAL A 239 -14.61 -20.91 2.07
C VAL A 239 -13.93 -20.49 0.77
N ILE A 240 -14.43 -21.01 -0.34
CA ILE A 240 -13.89 -20.77 -1.68
C ILE A 240 -14.91 -19.96 -2.48
N ARG A 241 -14.42 -18.92 -3.18
CA ARG A 241 -15.19 -18.09 -4.11
C ARG A 241 -14.44 -17.98 -5.43
N PRO A 242 -14.69 -18.90 -6.38
CA PRO A 242 -14.09 -18.84 -7.71
C PRO A 242 -14.45 -17.53 -8.42
N GLY A 243 -13.47 -16.89 -9.08
CA GLY A 243 -13.71 -15.66 -9.84
C GLY A 243 -13.85 -14.38 -9.01
N ALA A 244 -13.82 -14.46 -7.68
CA ALA A 244 -14.11 -13.32 -6.81
C ALA A 244 -12.89 -12.43 -6.49
N GLY A 245 -11.68 -12.88 -6.82
CA GLY A 245 -10.43 -12.18 -6.54
C GLY A 245 -9.99 -11.24 -7.67
N PRO A 246 -8.88 -10.50 -7.46
CA PRO A 246 -8.27 -9.68 -8.49
C PRO A 246 -8.03 -10.48 -9.77
N LEU A 247 -8.34 -9.89 -10.93
CA LEU A 247 -8.21 -10.55 -12.24
C LEU A 247 -9.04 -11.85 -12.39
N GLY A 248 -10.10 -12.00 -11.59
CA GLY A 248 -10.97 -13.18 -11.65
C GLY A 248 -10.33 -14.44 -11.05
N VAL A 249 -9.30 -14.30 -10.21
CA VAL A 249 -8.73 -15.45 -9.49
C VAL A 249 -9.68 -15.94 -8.39
N THR A 250 -9.44 -17.13 -7.87
CA THR A 250 -10.21 -17.69 -6.75
C THR A 250 -9.81 -17.02 -5.45
N LEU A 251 -10.78 -16.54 -4.67
CA LEU A 251 -10.56 -16.13 -3.28
C LEU A 251 -10.82 -17.30 -2.33
N LYS A 252 -9.94 -17.45 -1.34
CA LYS A 252 -10.04 -18.38 -0.23
C LYS A 252 -9.95 -17.60 1.08
N SER A 253 -10.66 -18.08 2.10
CA SER A 253 -10.63 -17.52 3.45
C SER A 253 -11.11 -18.58 4.43
N ASP A 254 -10.99 -18.35 5.73
CA ASP A 254 -11.52 -19.23 6.77
C ASP A 254 -13.05 -19.19 6.83
N ASP A 255 -13.65 -18.05 6.50
CA ASP A 255 -15.10 -17.87 6.50
C ASP A 255 -15.63 -16.93 5.39
N ALA A 256 -16.95 -16.96 5.17
CA ALA A 256 -17.60 -16.18 4.11
C ALA A 256 -17.70 -14.68 4.43
N ALA A 257 -17.81 -14.31 5.71
CA ALA A 257 -17.86 -12.93 6.16
C ALA A 257 -16.51 -12.24 5.97
N THR A 258 -15.39 -12.94 6.15
CA THR A 258 -14.05 -12.42 5.88
C THR A 258 -13.84 -12.13 4.39
N ILE A 259 -14.31 -12.99 3.48
CA ILE A 259 -14.31 -12.69 2.03
C ILE A 259 -15.20 -11.48 1.72
N ALA A 260 -16.38 -11.39 2.32
CA ALA A 260 -17.28 -10.27 2.14
C ALA A 260 -16.63 -8.95 2.61
N ALA A 261 -16.08 -8.94 3.82
CA ALA A 261 -15.37 -7.80 4.37
C ALA A 261 -14.22 -7.39 3.44
N TYR A 262 -13.41 -8.34 2.98
CA TYR A 262 -12.32 -8.07 2.05
C TYR A 262 -12.78 -7.44 0.72
N ARG A 263 -13.85 -7.98 0.11
CA ARG A 263 -14.35 -7.51 -1.19
C ARG A 263 -14.98 -6.12 -1.10
N TYR A 264 -15.70 -5.85 -0.01
CA TYR A 264 -16.51 -4.64 0.15
C TYR A 264 -15.90 -3.61 1.11
N ALA A 265 -14.69 -3.86 1.64
CA ALA A 265 -13.96 -2.92 2.48
C ALA A 265 -13.78 -1.57 1.79
N LYS A 266 -14.26 -0.52 2.44
CA LYS A 266 -14.02 0.87 2.08
C LYS A 266 -13.80 1.70 3.35
N PRO A 267 -12.93 2.73 3.32
CA PRO A 267 -12.66 3.55 4.50
C PRO A 267 -13.93 4.20 5.06
N GLY A 268 -14.15 4.10 6.37
CA GLY A 268 -15.30 4.70 7.05
C GLY A 268 -16.61 3.91 6.91
N TYR A 269 -16.57 2.66 6.41
CA TYR A 269 -17.77 1.82 6.28
C TYR A 269 -17.56 0.39 6.75
N HIS A 270 -18.60 -0.17 7.36
CA HIS A 270 -18.80 -1.60 7.51
C HIS A 270 -19.62 -2.14 6.34
N ALA A 271 -19.27 -3.34 5.88
CA ALA A 271 -20.03 -4.06 4.88
C ALA A 271 -20.26 -5.51 5.30
N SER A 272 -21.44 -6.04 5.00
CA SER A 272 -21.82 -7.43 5.24
C SER A 272 -22.64 -7.98 4.07
N VAL A 273 -22.59 -9.29 3.82
CA VAL A 273 -23.34 -9.93 2.74
C VAL A 273 -24.37 -10.87 3.36
N ASP A 274 -25.63 -10.70 2.97
CA ASP A 274 -26.71 -11.59 3.42
C ASP A 274 -26.75 -12.91 2.63
N ALA A 275 -27.66 -13.81 3.02
CA ALA A 275 -27.81 -15.13 2.38
C ALA A 275 -28.23 -15.04 0.90
N ASP A 276 -28.85 -13.93 0.48
CA ASP A 276 -29.25 -13.66 -0.90
C ASP A 276 -28.12 -13.02 -1.73
N GLY A 277 -26.95 -12.79 -1.14
CA GLY A 277 -25.81 -12.15 -1.80
C GLY A 277 -25.94 -10.62 -1.91
N ARG A 278 -26.85 -9.99 -1.15
CA ARG A 278 -26.98 -8.53 -1.12
C ARG A 278 -26.01 -7.95 -0.09
N VAL A 279 -25.44 -6.79 -0.41
CA VAL A 279 -24.41 -6.15 0.41
C VAL A 279 -25.06 -5.07 1.26
N TRP A 280 -25.03 -5.26 2.57
CA TRP A 280 -25.39 -4.25 3.54
C TRP A 280 -24.20 -3.34 3.82
N VAL A 281 -24.42 -2.03 3.79
CA VAL A 281 -23.39 -1.02 4.02
C VAL A 281 -23.83 -0.05 5.11
N PHE A 282 -22.93 0.22 6.06
CA PHE A 282 -23.15 1.11 7.19
C PHE A 282 -21.93 2.01 7.41
N PRO A 283 -22.09 3.30 7.76
CA PRO A 283 -20.97 4.11 8.21
C PRO A 283 -20.35 3.50 9.47
N GLU A 284 -19.02 3.52 9.57
CA GLU A 284 -18.25 2.92 10.67
C GLU A 284 -18.64 3.50 12.04
N ALA A 285 -18.87 4.81 12.11
CA ALA A 285 -19.28 5.49 13.35
C ALA A 285 -20.78 5.33 13.68
N SER A 286 -21.56 4.58 12.90
CA SER A 286 -23.02 4.50 13.08
C SER A 286 -23.43 3.37 14.03
N GLN A 287 -24.41 3.64 14.91
CA GLN A 287 -25.07 2.61 15.73
C GLN A 287 -25.83 1.58 14.88
N ALA A 288 -26.18 1.93 13.63
CA ALA A 288 -26.92 1.07 12.72
C ALA A 288 -26.18 -0.25 12.43
N TRP A 289 -24.84 -0.25 12.42
CA TRP A 289 -24.07 -1.48 12.29
C TRP A 289 -24.27 -2.41 13.50
N SER A 290 -24.12 -1.89 14.72
CA SER A 290 -24.32 -2.68 15.94
C SER A 290 -25.73 -3.24 16.05
N GLU A 291 -26.74 -2.46 15.65
CA GLU A 291 -28.13 -2.92 15.59
C GLU A 291 -28.33 -3.99 14.53
N PHE A 292 -27.72 -3.85 13.34
CA PHE A 292 -27.76 -4.86 12.29
C PHE A 292 -27.13 -6.18 12.74
N VAL A 293 -25.98 -6.11 13.43
CA VAL A 293 -25.34 -7.31 13.99
C VAL A 293 -26.22 -7.97 15.06
N ALA A 294 -26.91 -7.19 15.89
CA ALA A 294 -27.73 -7.71 16.98
C ALA A 294 -29.10 -8.24 16.53
N GLN A 295 -29.74 -7.59 15.55
CA GLN A 295 -31.14 -7.81 15.19
C GLN A 295 -31.32 -8.29 13.74
N GLY A 296 -30.29 -8.21 12.91
CA GLY A 296 -30.37 -8.50 11.48
C GLY A 296 -30.89 -7.32 10.66
N GLU A 297 -31.65 -7.63 9.60
CA GLU A 297 -32.15 -6.64 8.65
C GLU A 297 -33.05 -5.58 9.32
N PRO A 298 -32.74 -4.27 9.20
CA PRO A 298 -33.58 -3.22 9.73
C PRO A 298 -34.92 -3.12 9.00
N ALA A 299 -35.98 -2.80 9.74
CA ALA A 299 -37.33 -2.67 9.21
C ALA A 299 -37.46 -1.61 8.10
N ALA A 300 -36.73 -0.50 8.23
CA ALA A 300 -36.62 0.52 7.19
C ALA A 300 -35.23 0.46 6.56
N HIS A 301 -35.20 0.30 5.24
CA HIS A 301 -33.97 0.30 4.46
C HIS A 301 -34.21 0.78 3.03
N VAL A 302 -33.12 1.22 2.40
CA VAL A 302 -33.02 1.57 0.99
C VAL A 302 -32.30 0.44 0.28
N THR A 303 -32.81 0.09 -0.90
CA THR A 303 -32.22 -0.94 -1.77
C THR A 303 -31.86 -0.31 -3.11
N LYS A 304 -30.62 -0.47 -3.55
CA LYS A 304 -30.18 -0.12 -4.92
C LYS A 304 -29.66 -1.36 -5.62
N ILE A 305 -30.35 -1.73 -6.69
CA ILE A 305 -30.06 -2.94 -7.46
C ILE A 305 -28.97 -2.63 -8.49
N GLY A 306 -27.95 -3.49 -8.57
CA GLY A 306 -26.96 -3.42 -9.65
C GLY A 306 -25.90 -2.35 -9.50
N VAL A 307 -25.81 -1.68 -8.34
CA VAL A 307 -24.88 -0.57 -8.11
C VAL A 307 -23.59 -0.98 -7.38
N GLY A 308 -23.50 -2.22 -6.87
CA GLY A 308 -22.30 -2.75 -6.24
C GLY A 308 -21.16 -3.04 -7.23
N PRO A 309 -19.91 -3.25 -6.76
CA PRO A 309 -18.72 -3.49 -7.59
C PRO A 309 -18.85 -4.59 -8.66
N ASN A 310 -19.69 -5.60 -8.46
CA ASN A 310 -20.01 -6.65 -9.44
C ASN A 310 -21.51 -6.69 -9.75
N ARG A 311 -22.12 -5.51 -9.85
CA ARG A 311 -23.58 -5.34 -10.04
C ARG A 311 -24.40 -6.01 -8.94
N GLU A 312 -23.86 -6.09 -7.72
CA GLU A 312 -24.64 -6.56 -6.58
C GLU A 312 -25.69 -5.51 -6.16
N THR A 313 -26.66 -5.98 -5.39
CA THR A 313 -27.62 -5.11 -4.73
C THR A 313 -27.01 -4.56 -3.45
N LEU A 314 -26.98 -3.23 -3.30
CA LEU A 314 -26.58 -2.59 -2.05
C LEU A 314 -27.82 -2.24 -1.22
N LYS A 315 -27.73 -2.49 0.09
CA LYS A 315 -28.76 -2.15 1.09
C LYS A 315 -28.16 -1.32 2.21
N THR A 316 -28.94 -0.38 2.74
CA THR A 316 -28.56 0.44 3.89
C THR A 316 -29.80 1.08 4.51
N ARG A 317 -29.69 1.82 5.60
CA ARG A 317 -30.84 2.55 6.19
C ARG A 317 -31.17 3.85 5.47
N ASP A 318 -30.15 4.56 4.97
CA ASP A 318 -30.28 5.89 4.38
C ASP A 318 -29.70 5.92 2.96
N ALA A 319 -30.45 6.48 2.00
CA ALA A 319 -30.01 6.53 0.60
C ALA A 319 -28.63 7.17 0.45
N GLY A 320 -28.32 8.26 1.16
CA GLY A 320 -27.04 8.96 1.06
C GLY A 320 -25.82 8.13 1.43
N VAL A 321 -26.00 7.07 2.24
CA VAL A 321 -24.91 6.16 2.63
C VAL A 321 -24.40 5.35 1.44
N ILE A 322 -25.28 4.90 0.53
CA ILE A 322 -24.83 4.14 -0.64
C ILE A 322 -23.97 5.02 -1.54
N GLU A 323 -24.41 6.25 -1.82
CA GLU A 323 -23.68 7.20 -2.65
C GLU A 323 -22.31 7.50 -2.04
N ALA A 324 -22.27 7.80 -0.74
CA ALA A 324 -21.03 8.09 -0.03
C ALA A 324 -20.09 6.87 0.02
N TYR A 325 -20.62 5.65 0.16
CA TYR A 325 -19.86 4.40 0.07
C TYR A 325 -19.27 4.20 -1.33
N LEU A 326 -20.08 4.40 -2.38
CA LEU A 326 -19.62 4.18 -3.75
C LEU A 326 -18.46 5.10 -4.13
N VAL A 327 -18.44 6.33 -3.61
CA VAL A 327 -17.35 7.29 -3.86
C VAL A 327 -16.16 7.18 -2.90
N ALA A 328 -16.30 6.47 -1.77
CA ALA A 328 -15.21 6.34 -0.80
C ALA A 328 -13.99 5.60 -1.38
N GLN A 329 -12.81 6.16 -1.12
CA GLN A 329 -11.51 5.67 -1.59
C GLN A 329 -10.45 5.81 -0.48
N PRO A 330 -9.53 4.85 -0.31
CA PRO A 330 -8.39 4.98 0.61
C PRO A 330 -7.57 6.25 0.35
N GLY A 331 -7.16 6.93 1.42
CA GLY A 331 -6.37 8.17 1.34
C GLY A 331 -7.18 9.45 1.10
N TYR A 332 -8.50 9.36 0.92
CA TYR A 332 -9.36 10.52 0.70
C TYR A 332 -10.54 10.55 1.69
N VAL A 333 -10.91 11.76 2.08
CA VAL A 333 -12.21 12.06 2.67
C VAL A 333 -13.10 12.57 1.55
N THR A 334 -14.24 11.90 1.37
CA THR A 334 -15.21 12.24 0.33
C THR A 334 -16.54 12.66 0.94
N GLN A 335 -17.11 13.76 0.45
CA GLN A 335 -18.43 14.23 0.88
C GLN A 335 -19.26 14.66 -0.32
N ILE A 336 -20.52 14.25 -0.35
CA ILE A 336 -21.47 14.71 -1.37
C ILE A 336 -22.28 15.87 -0.78
N ALA A 337 -22.15 17.05 -1.37
CA ALA A 337 -22.88 18.26 -0.99
C ALA A 337 -23.39 18.97 -2.25
N ASP A 338 -24.66 19.36 -2.27
CA ASP A 338 -25.33 20.00 -3.41
C ASP A 338 -25.16 19.27 -4.75
N GLY A 339 -25.19 17.93 -4.71
CA GLY A 339 -25.00 17.08 -5.89
C GLY A 339 -23.57 17.08 -6.45
N ARG A 340 -22.60 17.58 -5.68
CA ARG A 340 -21.18 17.61 -6.04
C ARG A 340 -20.38 16.75 -5.08
N LEU A 341 -19.36 16.07 -5.61
CA LEU A 341 -18.44 15.26 -4.84
C LEU A 341 -17.24 16.12 -4.44
N TRP A 342 -17.09 16.39 -3.15
CA TRP A 342 -15.87 16.91 -2.58
C TRP A 342 -14.91 15.75 -2.33
N VAL A 343 -13.66 15.94 -2.75
CA VAL A 343 -12.55 15.03 -2.54
C VAL A 343 -11.45 15.80 -1.85
N ILE A 344 -11.04 15.35 -0.67
CA ILE A 344 -9.97 15.96 0.10
C ILE A 344 -8.99 14.86 0.48
N ARG A 345 -7.69 15.09 0.37
CA ARG A 345 -6.70 14.12 0.86
C ARG A 345 -6.81 14.01 2.38
N ALA A 346 -6.88 12.79 2.90
CA ALA A 346 -7.02 12.53 4.33
C ALA A 346 -5.84 13.08 5.16
N ASP A 347 -4.68 13.28 4.53
CA ASP A 347 -3.45 13.77 5.13
C ASP A 347 -3.17 15.27 4.88
N SER A 348 -4.12 16.01 4.31
CA SER A 348 -3.97 17.43 3.99
C SER A 348 -4.48 18.36 5.09
N ASP A 349 -3.86 19.54 5.23
CA ASP A 349 -4.39 20.59 6.10
C ASP A 349 -5.73 21.15 5.60
N ASP A 350 -6.01 21.03 4.30
CA ASP A 350 -7.31 21.39 3.70
C ASP A 350 -8.47 20.64 4.35
N LEU A 351 -8.24 19.43 4.87
CA LEU A 351 -9.27 18.67 5.58
C LEU A 351 -9.75 19.40 6.84
N LYS A 352 -8.87 20.11 7.56
CA LYS A 352 -9.25 20.89 8.74
C LYS A 352 -10.15 22.06 8.36
N GLU A 353 -9.78 22.78 7.29
CA GLU A 353 -10.59 23.89 6.76
C GLU A 353 -11.94 23.39 6.28
N PHE A 354 -11.96 22.32 5.49
CA PHE A 354 -13.18 21.73 4.95
C PHE A 354 -14.10 21.22 6.07
N THR A 355 -13.56 20.56 7.08
CA THR A 355 -14.35 20.07 8.24
C THR A 355 -14.96 21.23 9.02
N ALA A 356 -14.26 22.37 9.14
CA ALA A 356 -14.75 23.54 9.86
C ALA A 356 -15.84 24.31 9.10
N ASN A 357 -15.72 24.42 7.78
CA ASN A 357 -16.54 25.32 6.96
C ASN A 357 -17.54 24.61 6.03
N GLY A 358 -17.35 23.31 5.77
CA GLY A 358 -18.10 22.54 4.76
C GLY A 358 -17.70 22.81 3.31
N GLU A 359 -16.81 23.79 3.08
CA GLU A 359 -16.25 24.15 1.78
C GLU A 359 -14.80 24.65 1.95
N LEU A 360 -14.03 24.64 0.86
CA LEU A 360 -12.69 25.23 0.79
C LEU A 360 -12.74 26.63 0.17
N GLY A 361 -12.03 27.59 0.77
CA GLY A 361 -11.92 28.96 0.26
C GLY A 361 -11.28 29.03 -1.13
N LYS A 362 -10.39 28.09 -1.45
CA LYS A 362 -9.85 27.87 -2.81
C LYS A 362 -10.11 26.43 -3.23
N HIS A 363 -10.73 26.26 -4.39
CA HIS A 363 -10.97 24.93 -4.95
C HIS A 363 -10.95 24.94 -6.48
N VAL A 364 -10.63 23.77 -7.04
CA VAL A 364 -10.80 23.45 -8.45
C VAL A 364 -12.07 22.63 -8.62
N THR A 365 -12.78 22.84 -9.73
CA THR A 365 -13.99 22.09 -10.08
C THR A 365 -13.81 21.40 -11.43
N LYS A 366 -14.08 20.09 -11.52
CA LYS A 366 -14.17 19.35 -12.78
C LYS A 366 -15.60 18.84 -12.98
N ILE A 367 -16.34 19.47 -13.89
CA ILE A 367 -17.75 19.18 -14.17
C ILE A 367 -17.85 17.84 -14.90
N GLY A 368 -18.70 16.94 -14.41
CA GLY A 368 -18.98 15.65 -15.04
C GLY A 368 -17.84 14.63 -15.00
N ALA A 369 -16.72 14.98 -14.36
CA ALA A 369 -15.52 14.13 -14.35
C ALA A 369 -15.57 13.01 -13.31
N GLY A 370 -16.50 13.08 -12.36
CA GLY A 370 -16.56 12.15 -11.24
C GLY A 370 -17.36 10.88 -11.44
N PRO A 371 -17.35 10.01 -10.42
CA PRO A 371 -18.21 8.83 -10.37
C PRO A 371 -19.65 9.20 -10.72
N MET A 372 -20.31 8.36 -11.52
CA MET A 372 -21.70 8.60 -11.95
C MET A 372 -21.92 9.94 -12.70
N GLY A 373 -20.87 10.53 -13.28
CA GLY A 373 -20.94 11.83 -13.96
C GLY A 373 -21.09 13.00 -13.01
N MET A 374 -20.74 12.84 -11.72
CA MET A 374 -20.79 13.92 -10.75
C MET A 374 -19.75 15.00 -11.02
N THR A 375 -20.05 16.23 -10.60
CA THR A 375 -19.04 17.29 -10.54
C THR A 375 -18.13 17.06 -9.34
N ILE A 376 -16.81 17.04 -9.55
CA ILE A 376 -15.83 16.90 -8.47
C ILE A 376 -15.26 18.26 -8.11
N LYS A 377 -15.08 18.48 -6.80
CA LYS A 377 -14.35 19.59 -6.22
C LYS A 377 -13.21 19.10 -5.32
N SER A 378 -12.09 19.82 -5.33
CA SER A 378 -10.93 19.60 -4.44
C SER A 378 -10.14 20.90 -4.30
N SER A 379 -9.18 20.98 -3.37
CA SER A 379 -8.26 22.12 -3.24
C SER A 379 -7.48 22.42 -4.52
N ASP A 380 -7.02 21.37 -5.22
CA ASP A 380 -6.26 21.48 -6.47
C ASP A 380 -6.66 20.39 -7.50
N ALA A 381 -6.17 20.55 -8.73
CA ALA A 381 -6.45 19.62 -9.84
C ALA A 381 -5.72 18.29 -9.68
N GLU A 382 -4.53 18.28 -9.07
CA GLU A 382 -3.70 17.09 -8.88
C GLU A 382 -4.40 16.09 -7.96
N THR A 383 -5.04 16.57 -6.90
CA THR A 383 -5.84 15.76 -5.98
C THR A 383 -7.04 15.13 -6.68
N ILE A 384 -7.74 15.87 -7.55
CA ILE A 384 -8.83 15.30 -8.36
C ILE A 384 -8.28 14.21 -9.27
N ASP A 385 -7.19 14.48 -9.98
CA ASP A 385 -6.60 13.53 -10.92
C ASP A 385 -6.10 12.29 -10.19
N SER A 386 -5.47 12.44 -9.02
CA SER A 386 -5.01 11.37 -8.15
C SER A 386 -6.17 10.52 -7.62
N TYR A 387 -7.28 11.14 -7.19
CA TYR A 387 -8.48 10.41 -6.77
C TYR A 387 -9.11 9.64 -7.92
N MET A 388 -9.27 10.27 -9.09
CA MET A 388 -9.87 9.64 -10.27
C MET A 388 -9.02 8.51 -10.84
N ARG A 389 -7.70 8.60 -10.68
CA ARG A 389 -6.74 7.53 -10.96
C ARG A 389 -7.03 6.27 -10.14
N ASN A 390 -7.34 6.42 -8.85
CA ASN A 390 -7.64 5.30 -7.96
C ASN A 390 -9.10 4.81 -8.00
N PHE A 391 -9.99 5.55 -8.67
CA PHE A 391 -11.42 5.23 -8.68
C PHE A 391 -11.84 4.11 -9.64
N ARG A 392 -11.06 3.87 -10.70
CA ARG A 392 -11.47 3.08 -11.87
C ARG A 392 -11.50 1.57 -11.66
#